data_AF-A0A0E3C3D6-F1
#
_entry.id   AF-A0A0E3C3D6-F1
#
_cell.length_a   1.000
_cell.length_b   1.000
_cell.length_c   1.000
_cell.angle_alpha   90.00
_cell.angle_beta   90.00
_cell.angle_gamma   90.00
#
_symmetry.space_group_name_H-M   'P 1'
#
loop_
_entity.id
_entity.type
_entity.pdbx_description
1 polymer ?
#
loop_
_entity_poly.entity_id
_entity_poly.type
_entity_poly.pdbx_seq_one_letter_code
_entity_poly.pdbx_strand_id
1 'polypeptide(L)'
;GGARLKPDLCNNAAPKGEVTVELRRLYARQHGEPARELLAWAVERKRVSAEQAKELWKFYVSRQLMLGEVLQALGRIDTAVLNALLLRHEQSDDSLGLFLVNQGALTQATLDEALRLQQQLQVTMAQLLRRLDAAPIVSVA
;
A
#
# COMPACT_ATOMS: atom_id res chain seq x y z
N GLY A 1 28.54 6.38 21.56
CA GLY A 1 27.38 5.80 22.26
C GLY A 1 26.12 6.34 21.65
N GLY A 2 25.20 5.47 21.23
CA GLY A 2 23.96 5.88 20.58
C GLY A 2 23.35 4.73 19.78
N ALA A 3 23.04 3.63 20.46
CA ALA A 3 22.26 2.55 19.88
C ALA A 3 20.84 3.08 19.59
N ARG A 4 20.55 3.34 18.32
CA ARG A 4 19.20 3.63 17.85
C ARG A 4 18.48 2.28 17.80
N LEU A 5 17.67 2.02 18.83
CA LEU A 5 16.84 0.82 18.96
C LEU A 5 16.05 0.64 17.67
N LYS A 6 16.37 -0.41 16.90
CA LYS A 6 15.50 -0.93 15.85
C LYS A 6 14.23 -1.40 16.56
N PRO A 7 13.02 -0.98 16.14
CA PRO A 7 11.82 -1.60 16.67
C PRO A 7 11.85 -3.07 16.31
N ASP A 8 11.75 -3.91 17.32
CA ASP A 8 11.65 -5.36 17.21
C ASP A 8 10.43 -5.69 16.35
N LEU A 9 10.64 -5.92 15.05
CA LEU A 9 9.65 -6.57 14.22
C LEU A 9 9.53 -8.00 14.74
N CYS A 10 8.53 -8.24 15.58
CA CYS A 10 8.08 -9.59 15.88
C CYS A 10 7.81 -10.30 14.55
N ASN A 11 8.59 -11.36 14.34
CA ASN A 11 8.74 -12.10 13.09
C ASN A 11 7.53 -13.02 12.83
N ASN A 12 6.31 -12.48 12.92
CA ASN A 12 5.12 -13.13 12.38
C ASN A 12 5.06 -12.76 10.90
N ALA A 13 5.06 -13.78 10.03
CA ALA A 13 4.88 -13.63 8.59
C ALA A 13 3.50 -13.02 8.30
N ALA A 14 3.38 -11.70 8.43
CA ALA A 14 2.21 -10.97 8.02
C ALA A 14 2.07 -11.13 6.50
N PRO A 15 0.84 -11.28 5.98
CA PRO A 15 0.60 -11.37 4.55
C PRO A 15 1.28 -10.20 3.83
N LYS A 16 1.86 -10.45 2.65
CA LYS A 16 2.71 -9.49 1.91
C LYS A 16 2.12 -8.07 1.80
N GLY A 17 0.79 -7.96 1.69
CA GLY A 17 0.08 -6.69 1.67
C GLY A 17 0.11 -5.92 3.01
N GLU A 18 0.06 -6.60 4.16
CA GLU A 18 0.05 -5.98 5.48
C GLU A 18 1.43 -5.38 5.79
N VAL A 19 2.48 -6.13 5.46
CA VAL A 19 3.87 -5.64 5.48
C VAL A 19 4.02 -4.45 4.54
N THR A 20 3.42 -4.50 3.34
CA THR A 20 3.44 -3.40 2.36
C THR A 20 2.77 -2.12 2.89
N VAL A 21 1.60 -2.22 3.52
CA VAL A 21 0.88 -1.07 4.08
C VAL A 21 1.67 -0.42 5.20
N GLU A 22 2.16 -1.24 6.13
CA GLU A 22 2.86 -0.71 7.31
C GLU A 22 4.28 -0.24 6.99
N LEU A 23 4.97 -0.87 6.04
CA LEU A 23 6.21 -0.32 5.48
C LEU A 23 5.94 0.98 4.70
N ARG A 24 4.84 1.12 3.96
CA ARG A 24 4.48 2.41 3.36
C ARG A 24 4.25 3.46 4.42
N ARG A 25 3.56 3.17 5.51
CA ARG A 25 3.36 4.15 6.59
C ARG A 25 4.69 4.56 7.23
N LEU A 26 5.60 3.60 7.46
CA LEU A 26 6.86 3.82 8.16
C LEU A 26 7.96 4.44 7.27
N TYR A 27 7.95 4.19 5.95
CA TYR A 27 8.96 4.68 5.01
C TYR A 27 8.45 5.77 4.05
N ALA A 28 7.16 5.81 3.72
CA ALA A 28 6.58 6.92 2.96
C ALA A 28 6.36 8.08 3.93
N ARG A 29 7.40 8.90 4.05
CA ARG A 29 7.54 10.03 4.97
C ARG A 29 6.40 11.06 5.00
N GLN A 30 5.27 10.94 4.29
CA GLN A 30 4.13 11.87 4.49
C GLN A 30 2.77 11.58 3.80
N HIS A 31 2.55 10.52 3.00
CA HIS A 31 1.35 10.50 2.11
C HIS A 31 0.62 9.14 2.02
N GLY A 32 0.20 8.59 3.16
CA GLY A 32 -0.71 7.43 3.19
C GLY A 32 -2.04 7.79 3.86
N GLU A 33 -3.16 7.24 3.36
CA GLU A 33 -4.45 7.31 4.07
C GLU A 33 -4.29 6.68 5.46
N PRO A 34 -4.82 7.30 6.54
CA PRO A 34 -4.80 6.73 7.89
C PRO A 34 -5.84 5.59 8.02
N ALA A 35 -5.75 4.58 7.16
CA ALA A 35 -6.75 3.52 6.99
C ALA A 35 -7.06 2.78 8.29
N ARG A 36 -6.04 2.53 9.12
CA ARG A 36 -6.20 1.83 10.41
C ARG A 36 -6.97 2.67 11.44
N GLU A 37 -6.71 3.98 11.46
CA GLU A 37 -7.41 4.92 12.34
C GLU A 37 -8.86 5.13 11.87
N LEU A 38 -9.09 5.24 10.56
CA LEU A 38 -10.43 5.30 9.97
C LEU A 38 -11.26 4.05 10.29
N LEU A 39 -10.66 2.87 10.19
CA LEU A 39 -11.33 1.62 10.51
C LEU A 39 -11.63 1.51 12.02
N ALA A 40 -10.68 1.89 12.88
CA ALA A 40 -10.89 1.93 14.33
C ALA A 40 -12.02 2.89 14.72
N TRP A 41 -12.04 4.09 14.12
CA TRP A 41 -13.10 5.08 14.29
C TRP A 41 -14.48 4.55 13.88
N ALA A 42 -14.54 3.75 12.80
CA ALA A 42 -15.78 3.14 12.32
C ALA A 42 -16.30 2.06 13.29
N VAL A 43 -15.41 1.26 13.88
CA VAL A 43 -15.76 0.28 14.92
C VAL A 43 -16.26 0.98 16.19
N GLU A 44 -15.57 2.02 16.64
CA GLU A 44 -15.93 2.80 17.84
C GLU A 44 -17.34 3.40 17.70
N ARG A 45 -17.68 3.89 16.51
CA ARG A 45 -19.02 4.42 16.20
C ARG A 45 -20.07 3.35 15.90
N LYS A 46 -19.74 2.06 16.07
CA LYS A 46 -20.61 0.92 15.75
C LYS A 46 -21.13 0.94 14.30
N ARG A 47 -20.39 1.58 13.39
CA ARG A 47 -20.71 1.59 11.95
C ARG A 47 -20.37 0.25 11.29
N VAL A 48 -19.40 -0.45 11.85
CA VAL A 48 -19.01 -1.81 11.46
C VAL A 48 -18.76 -2.63 12.72
N SER A 49 -19.06 -3.93 12.68
CA SER A 49 -18.68 -4.86 13.75
C SER A 49 -17.17 -5.14 13.72
N ALA A 50 -16.63 -5.72 14.80
CA ALA A 50 -15.23 -6.13 14.85
C ALA A 50 -14.89 -7.18 13.76
N GLU A 51 -15.82 -8.09 13.49
CA GLU A 51 -15.71 -9.11 12.44
C GLU A 51 -15.70 -8.47 11.05
N GLN A 52 -16.63 -7.54 10.78
CA GLN A 52 -16.65 -6.78 9.53
C GLN A 52 -15.38 -5.97 9.34
N ALA A 53 -14.86 -5.35 10.40
CA ALA A 53 -13.61 -4.61 10.35
C ALA A 53 -12.42 -5.50 9.98
N LYS A 54 -12.33 -6.72 10.52
CA LYS A 54 -11.28 -7.69 10.14
C LYS A 54 -11.35 -8.04 8.65
N GLU A 55 -12.54 -8.29 8.12
CA GLU A 55 -12.71 -8.62 6.70
C GLU A 55 -12.43 -7.42 5.78
N LEU A 56 -12.85 -6.21 6.17
CA LEU A 56 -12.50 -4.97 5.47
C LEU A 56 -11.00 -4.73 5.46
N TRP A 57 -10.32 -4.99 6.57
CA TRP A 57 -8.87 -4.87 6.65
C TRP A 57 -8.17 -5.84 5.70
N LYS A 58 -8.55 -7.12 5.71
CA LYS A 58 -8.02 -8.12 4.78
C LYS A 58 -8.24 -7.71 3.32
N PHE A 59 -9.46 -7.27 2.99
CA PHE A 59 -9.79 -6.82 1.64
C PHE A 59 -8.96 -5.59 1.24
N TYR A 60 -8.92 -4.56 2.09
CA TYR A 60 -8.11 -3.35 1.89
C TYR A 60 -6.66 -3.70 1.60
N VAL A 61 -6.05 -4.51 2.47
CA VAL A 61 -4.65 -4.93 2.40
C VAL A 61 -4.36 -5.70 1.10
N SER A 62 -5.23 -6.62 0.70
CA SER A 62 -5.06 -7.42 -0.53
C SER A 62 -5.08 -6.59 -1.82
N ARG A 63 -5.57 -5.34 -1.76
CA ARG A 63 -5.65 -4.42 -2.90
C ARG A 63 -4.54 -3.37 -2.92
N GLN A 64 -3.60 -3.40 -1.97
CA GLN A 64 -2.49 -2.45 -1.91
C GLN A 64 -1.36 -2.91 -2.83
N LEU A 65 -1.33 -2.36 -4.04
CA LEU A 65 -0.37 -2.73 -5.09
C LEU A 65 0.87 -1.86 -5.04
N MET A 66 2.07 -2.45 -5.03
CA MET A 66 3.32 -1.68 -5.13
C MET A 66 3.56 -1.18 -6.56
N LEU A 67 4.20 -0.02 -6.71
CA LEU A 67 4.56 0.52 -8.03
C LEU A 67 5.40 -0.47 -8.82
N GLY A 68 6.37 -1.12 -8.16
CA GLY A 68 7.18 -2.18 -8.76
C GLY A 68 6.37 -3.39 -9.26
N GLU A 69 5.29 -3.77 -8.57
CA GLU A 69 4.42 -4.88 -9.00
C GLU A 69 3.60 -4.49 -10.23
N VAL A 70 3.11 -3.25 -10.30
CA VAL A 70 2.40 -2.74 -11.47
C VAL A 70 3.34 -2.67 -12.68
N LEU A 71 4.57 -2.18 -12.50
CA LEU A 71 5.56 -2.11 -13.58
C LEU A 71 5.96 -3.49 -14.12
N GLN A 72 6.11 -4.48 -13.24
CA GLN A 72 6.35 -5.87 -13.63
C GLN A 72 5.16 -6.46 -14.39
N ALA A 73 3.94 -6.26 -13.89
CA ALA A 73 2.72 -6.76 -14.52
C ALA A 73 2.50 -6.17 -15.93
N LEU A 74 2.94 -4.93 -16.16
CA LEU A 74 2.91 -4.27 -17.46
C LEU A 74 4.09 -4.68 -18.39
N GLY A 75 5.00 -5.54 -17.94
CA GLY A 75 6.20 -5.92 -18.69
C GLY A 75 7.19 -4.78 -18.92
N ARG A 76 7.11 -3.72 -18.11
CA ARG A 76 7.96 -2.52 -18.24
C ARG A 76 9.31 -2.67 -17.56
N ILE A 77 9.40 -3.58 -16.60
CA ILE A 77 10.63 -3.89 -15.89
C ILE A 77 10.63 -5.35 -15.44
N ASP A 78 11.77 -6.01 -15.59
CA ASP A 78 11.97 -7.36 -15.07
C ASP A 78 12.30 -7.32 -13.56
N THR A 79 11.97 -8.40 -12.85
CA THR A 79 12.20 -8.57 -11.41
C THR A 79 13.66 -8.38 -11.02
N ALA A 80 14.62 -8.93 -11.78
CA ALA A 80 16.04 -8.82 -11.47
C ALA A 80 16.54 -7.38 -11.65
N VAL A 81 16.07 -6.69 -12.70
CA VAL A 81 16.38 -5.28 -12.95
C VAL A 81 15.81 -4.40 -11.85
N LEU A 82 14.55 -4.62 -11.46
CA LEU A 82 13.90 -3.90 -10.37
C LEU A 82 14.66 -4.08 -9.05
N ASN A 83 15.03 -5.32 -8.69
CA ASN A 83 15.78 -5.58 -7.46
C ASN A 83 17.14 -4.89 -7.45
N ALA A 84 17.87 -4.93 -8.57
CA ALA A 84 19.16 -4.26 -8.69
C ALA A 84 19.05 -2.72 -8.61
N LEU A 85 17.92 -2.15 -9.05
CA LEU A 85 17.64 -0.72 -8.94
C LEU A 85 17.20 -0.34 -7.52
N LEU A 86 16.41 -1.17 -6.85
CA LEU A 86 16.01 -0.95 -5.45
C LEU A 86 17.22 -0.91 -4.51
N LEU A 87 18.19 -1.81 -4.68
CA LEU A 87 19.44 -1.80 -3.90
C LEU A 87 20.25 -0.51 -4.08
N ARG A 88 20.23 0.08 -5.29
CA ARG A 88 20.90 1.36 -5.57
C ARG A 88 20.10 2.55 -5.04
N HIS A 89 18.77 2.44 -5.04
CA HIS A 89 17.86 3.45 -4.52
C HIS A 89 17.99 3.65 -3.01
N GLU A 90 18.40 2.62 -2.23
CA GLU A 90 18.65 2.75 -0.79
C GLU A 90 19.66 3.86 -0.42
N GLN A 91 20.50 4.27 -1.38
CA GLN A 91 21.50 5.32 -1.22
C GLN A 91 21.04 6.68 -1.78
N SER A 92 19.80 6.77 -2.26
CA SER A 92 19.22 7.97 -2.86
C SER A 92 18.06 8.51 -2.03
N ASP A 93 17.94 9.84 -1.99
CA ASP A 93 16.79 10.54 -1.39
C ASP A 93 15.62 10.72 -2.37
N ASP A 94 15.79 10.34 -3.65
CA ASP A 94 14.74 10.46 -4.66
C ASP A 94 13.54 9.56 -4.31
N SER A 95 12.35 9.91 -4.80
CA SER A 95 11.27 8.92 -4.85
C SER A 95 11.64 7.78 -5.79
N LEU A 96 11.22 6.54 -5.50
CA LEU A 96 11.51 5.39 -6.37
C LEU A 96 11.10 5.64 -7.83
N GLY A 97 9.95 6.27 -8.07
CA GLY A 97 9.49 6.61 -9.42
C GLY A 97 10.46 7.55 -10.14
N LEU A 98 10.85 8.65 -9.49
CA LEU A 98 11.81 9.60 -10.04
C LEU A 98 13.18 8.96 -10.27
N PHE A 99 13.65 8.15 -9.33
CA PHE A 99 14.88 7.40 -9.45
C PHE A 99 14.89 6.50 -10.68
N LEU A 100 13.81 5.73 -10.91
CA LEU A 100 13.70 4.85 -12.07
C LEU A 100 13.72 5.60 -13.40
N VAL A 101 13.15 6.81 -13.46
CA VAL A 101 13.22 7.68 -14.65
C VAL A 101 14.64 8.23 -14.84
N ASN A 102 15.27 8.71 -13.77
CA ASN A 102 16.63 9.25 -13.80
C ASN A 102 17.68 8.20 -14.22
N GLN A 103 17.49 6.93 -13.84
CA GLN A 103 18.34 5.82 -14.26
C GLN A 103 18.05 5.34 -15.69
N GLY A 104 17.09 5.95 -16.40
CA GLY A 104 16.70 5.54 -17.76
C GLY A 104 15.95 4.21 -17.83
N ALA A 105 15.57 3.64 -16.68
CA ALA A 105 14.84 2.37 -16.62
C ALA A 105 13.38 2.53 -17.06
N LEU A 106 12.81 3.72 -16.91
CA LEU A 106 11.45 4.07 -17.34
C LEU A 106 11.45 5.43 -18.03
N THR A 107 10.48 5.63 -18.93
CA THR A 107 10.10 6.98 -19.39
C THR A 107 9.10 7.59 -18.40
N GLN A 108 9.03 8.94 -18.35
CA GLN A 108 8.03 9.63 -17.53
C GLN A 108 6.60 9.18 -17.89
N ALA A 109 6.30 9.02 -19.18
CA ALA A 109 4.99 8.53 -19.63
C ALA A 109 4.65 7.13 -19.10
N THR A 110 5.64 6.23 -19.00
CA THR A 110 5.44 4.88 -18.45
C THR A 110 5.20 4.93 -16.94
N LEU A 111 5.92 5.81 -16.23
CA LEU A 111 5.71 6.04 -14.80
C LEU A 111 4.30 6.58 -14.54
N ASP A 112 3.86 7.56 -15.33
CA ASP A 112 2.53 8.17 -15.19
C ASP A 112 1.40 7.15 -15.47
N GLU A 113 1.55 6.32 -16.51
CA GLU A 113 0.63 5.23 -16.80
C GLU A 113 0.54 4.23 -15.63
N ALA A 114 1.70 3.80 -15.11
CA ALA A 114 1.76 2.87 -14.00
C ALA A 114 1.12 3.44 -12.73
N LEU A 115 1.39 4.71 -12.39
CA LEU A 115 0.79 5.38 -11.24
C LEU A 115 -0.73 5.51 -11.40
N ARG A 116 -1.21 5.86 -12.60
CA ARG A 116 -2.65 5.93 -12.90
C ARG A 116 -3.33 4.57 -12.69
N LEU A 117 -2.73 3.49 -13.19
CA LEU A 117 -3.26 2.13 -13.01
C LEU A 117 -3.20 1.69 -11.54
N GLN A 118 -2.10 1.98 -10.85
CA GLN A 118 -1.94 1.71 -9.42
C GLN A 118 -3.05 2.41 -8.61
N GLN A 119 -3.37 3.67 -8.93
CA GLN A 119 -4.45 4.42 -8.27
C GLN A 119 -5.85 3.88 -8.60
N GLN A 120 -6.09 3.44 -9.84
CA GLN A 120 -7.39 2.87 -10.25
C GLN A 120 -7.69 1.52 -9.59
N LEU A 121 -6.66 0.70 -9.37
CA LEU A 121 -6.81 -0.65 -8.82
C LEU A 121 -6.80 -0.68 -7.29
N GLN A 122 -6.13 0.29 -6.65
CA GLN A 122 -6.13 0.41 -5.20
C GLN A 122 -7.48 0.89 -4.69
N VAL A 123 -7.86 0.40 -3.51
CA VAL A 123 -9.03 0.87 -2.78
C VAL A 123 -8.57 1.61 -1.54
N THR A 124 -9.28 2.69 -1.22
CA THR A 124 -9.10 3.42 0.04
C THR A 124 -10.09 2.90 1.09
N MET A 125 -9.70 2.94 2.36
CA MET A 125 -10.59 2.58 3.46
C MET A 125 -11.84 3.49 3.48
N ALA A 126 -11.68 4.78 3.18
CA ALA A 126 -12.82 5.70 3.05
C ALA A 126 -13.80 5.30 1.94
N GLN A 127 -13.34 4.75 0.81
CA GLN A 127 -14.23 4.19 -0.22
C GLN A 127 -14.94 2.92 0.27
N LEU A 128 -14.23 2.04 0.98
CA LEU A 128 -14.83 0.81 1.51
C LEU A 128 -15.91 1.11 2.55
N LEU A 129 -15.64 2.02 3.49
CA LEU A 129 -16.60 2.44 4.51
C LEU A 129 -17.83 3.12 3.89
N ARG A 130 -17.66 3.98 2.88
CA ARG A 130 -18.80 4.61 2.17
C ARG A 130 -19.69 3.60 1.45
N ARG A 131 -19.12 2.53 0.89
CA ARG A 131 -19.91 1.48 0.21
C ARG A 131 -20.81 0.72 1.17
N LEU A 132 -20.39 0.56 2.43
CA LEU A 132 -21.20 -0.06 3.48
C LEU A 132 -22.38 0.83 3.89
N ASP A 133 -22.22 2.15 3.87
CA ASP A 133 -23.33 3.07 4.14
C ASP A 133 -24.37 3.07 3.00
N ALA A 134 -23.94 2.82 1.76
CA ALA A 134 -24.78 2.88 0.56
C ALA A 134 -25.54 1.57 0.27
N ALA A 135 -25.14 0.45 0.87
CA ALA A 135 -25.86 -0.81 0.77
C ALA A 135 -26.76 -0.97 2.01
N PRO A 136 -28.10 -0.96 1.89
CA PRO A 136 -28.92 -1.44 2.98
C PRO A 136 -28.53 -2.90 3.21
N ILE A 137 -28.15 -3.23 4.45
CA ILE A 137 -27.93 -4.60 4.88
C ILE A 137 -29.29 -5.29 4.75
N VAL A 138 -29.57 -5.88 3.60
CA VAL A 138 -30.64 -6.86 3.48
C VAL A 138 -30.14 -8.05 4.27
N SER A 139 -30.56 -8.08 5.53
CA SER A 139 -30.45 -9.24 6.39
C SER A 139 -31.16 -10.38 5.68
N VAL A 140 -30.41 -11.26 5.02
CA VAL A 140 -30.94 -12.55 4.61
C VAL A 140 -31.01 -13.39 5.88
N ALA A 141 -32.26 -13.64 6.29
CA ALA A 141 -32.64 -14.51 7.39
C ALA A 141 -32.23 -15.96 7.15
#